data_AF-A0A0Q9R1G2-F1
#
_entry.id   AF-A0A0Q9R1G2-F1
#
_cell.length_a   1.000
_cell.length_b   1.000
_cell.length_c   1.000
_cell.angle_alpha   90.00
_cell.angle_beta   90.00
_cell.angle_gamma   90.00
#
_symmetry.space_group_name_H-M   'P 1'
#
loop_
_entity.id
_entity.type
_entity.pdbx_description
1 polymer ?
#
loop_
_entity_poly.entity_id
_entity_poly.type
_entity_poly.pdbx_seq_one_letter_code
_entity_poly.pdbx_strand_id
1 'polypeptide(L)'
;MPSDLTYAQLLDHNAWIRKNSDAFHWQCTARTVQESKLFPVNPYIAMSYLNAWYRYPSLFRKLEETMSVEELGDRAREVSSASGIIQNGIISQFYLGGRQMLIDMGLLRATDALEDVAYVLDFTKRLNLAYHRNHAHVLPSDAGHRAQVLPERTIQVFHADTFDVKPGDRLHTATSRFLAQLSQYSFLAHCECRLGINNSGPYKVGDNAELLVRDFVDLAEGDYPWLDGVASKVRFNNYTIPVVLKDTHFNIVDDWASFEATPSYDHDNVLAVGLYTSDYLSDGYLPVAMDNPSTLADFLEHERDVLATATADLWGVMAGWSREQLVDSGLLVYYGVAKDLFHIAGIYDQSEWMMVDERAQRFKPLMNDEYGRDLIAELVGYISLSSQQGNDYVMSKHSGAPGDMWSTIPYSVLNEDDLSGGVGPIGAGVTSLPEKTSTWTTTAGKLTLDQVNAKARELRPLPVEPEYRFLDERWIKDNPDDPRVDALYRHTQRTSRLLKDRGAGLRRDDVEALRG
;
A
#
# COMPACT_ATOMS: atom_id res chain seq x y z
N MET A 1 34.16 12.49 7.80
CA MET A 1 33.72 13.38 8.90
C MET A 1 32.82 12.55 9.79
N PRO A 2 32.74 12.83 11.10
CA PRO A 2 31.80 12.18 11.99
C PRO A 2 30.38 12.35 11.46
N SER A 3 29.51 11.39 11.75
CA SER A 3 28.10 11.52 11.41
C SER A 3 27.47 12.75 12.09
N ASP A 4 26.63 13.49 11.36
CA ASP A 4 25.79 14.55 11.93
C ASP A 4 24.61 14.00 12.76
N LEU A 5 24.46 12.67 12.84
CA LEU A 5 23.42 12.04 13.65
C LEU A 5 23.69 12.24 15.15
N THR A 6 22.67 12.67 15.87
CA THR A 6 22.68 12.63 17.33
C THR A 6 22.50 11.20 17.83
N TYR A 7 22.95 10.95 19.07
CA TYR A 7 22.71 9.66 19.74
C TYR A 7 21.21 9.29 19.76
N ALA A 8 20.32 10.25 20.00
CA ALA A 8 18.88 10.03 20.04
C ALA A 8 18.31 9.62 18.66
N GLN A 9 18.75 10.27 17.58
CA GLN A 9 18.36 9.88 16.22
C GLN A 9 18.84 8.48 15.87
N LEU A 10 20.09 8.14 16.22
CA LEU A 10 20.62 6.80 15.98
C LEU A 10 19.82 5.72 16.72
N LEU A 11 19.46 5.97 17.99
CA LEU A 11 18.58 5.08 18.75
C LEU A 11 17.23 4.88 18.06
N ASP A 12 16.65 5.98 17.58
CA ASP A 12 15.35 5.96 16.91
C ASP A 12 15.39 5.20 15.57
N HIS A 13 16.41 5.43 14.75
CA HIS A 13 16.62 4.69 13.50
C HIS A 13 16.83 3.21 13.74
N ASN A 14 17.64 2.82 14.73
CA ASN A 14 17.85 1.41 15.05
C ASN A 14 16.58 0.74 15.61
N ALA A 15 15.78 1.45 16.41
CA ALA A 15 14.47 0.95 16.83
C ALA A 15 13.53 0.75 15.63
N TRP A 16 13.55 1.66 14.66
CA TRP A 16 12.76 1.52 13.43
C TRP A 16 13.24 0.36 12.55
N ILE A 17 14.56 0.15 12.39
CA ILE A 17 15.13 -1.01 11.68
C ILE A 17 14.66 -2.32 12.34
N ARG A 18 14.75 -2.41 13.68
CA ARG A 18 14.33 -3.60 14.44
C ARG A 18 12.85 -3.88 14.26
N LYS A 19 12.01 -2.85 14.31
CA LYS A 19 10.58 -2.99 14.05
C LYS A 19 10.26 -3.48 12.63
N ASN A 20 10.97 -2.96 11.62
CA ASN A 20 10.83 -3.43 10.24
C ASN A 20 11.28 -4.89 10.08
N SER A 21 12.30 -5.32 10.84
CA SER A 21 12.73 -6.70 10.89
C SER A 21 11.64 -7.60 11.48
N ASP A 22 11.14 -7.26 12.67
CA ASP A 22 10.08 -8.04 13.33
C ASP A 22 8.83 -8.16 12.46
N ALA A 23 8.35 -7.03 11.94
CA ALA A 23 7.16 -6.96 11.10
C ALA A 23 7.33 -7.81 9.85
N PHE A 24 8.41 -7.62 9.08
CA PHE A 24 8.57 -8.33 7.82
C PHE A 24 8.80 -9.84 8.03
N HIS A 25 9.47 -10.25 9.11
CA HIS A 25 9.68 -11.68 9.41
C HIS A 25 8.37 -12.37 9.77
N TRP A 26 7.58 -11.74 10.65
CA TRP A 26 6.25 -12.24 10.96
C TRP A 26 5.42 -12.46 9.69
N GLN A 27 5.43 -11.48 8.79
CA GLN A 27 4.63 -11.53 7.57
C GLN A 27 5.11 -12.59 6.57
N CYS A 28 6.43 -12.83 6.49
CA CYS A 28 7.03 -13.88 5.67
C CYS A 28 6.82 -15.29 6.25
N THR A 29 6.84 -15.45 7.57
CA THR A 29 6.80 -16.78 8.23
C THR A 29 5.41 -17.24 8.62
N ALA A 30 4.49 -16.32 8.92
CA ALA A 30 3.09 -16.66 9.15
C ALA A 30 2.37 -17.09 7.87
N ARG A 31 3.04 -17.03 6.70
CA ARG A 31 2.47 -17.35 5.40
C ARG A 31 3.32 -18.39 4.67
N THR A 32 2.67 -19.23 3.89
CA THR A 32 3.36 -20.17 3.01
C THR A 32 4.08 -19.40 1.90
N VAL A 33 5.39 -19.63 1.75
CA VAL A 33 6.19 -19.09 0.63
C VAL A 33 5.51 -19.47 -0.69
N GLN A 34 5.12 -18.47 -1.48
CA GLN A 34 4.51 -18.69 -2.79
C GLN A 34 5.59 -18.75 -3.86
N GLU A 35 5.77 -19.93 -4.45
CA GLU A 35 6.47 -20.07 -5.72
C GLU A 35 5.47 -19.95 -6.86
N SER A 36 5.79 -19.10 -7.83
CA SER A 36 5.08 -19.08 -9.10
C SER A 36 5.72 -20.04 -10.10
N LYS A 37 4.89 -20.59 -11.00
CA LYS A 37 5.36 -21.31 -12.20
C LYS A 37 5.46 -20.41 -13.43
N LEU A 38 4.85 -19.23 -13.42
CA LEU A 38 4.91 -18.26 -14.51
C LEU A 38 6.02 -17.23 -14.27
N PHE A 39 6.02 -16.60 -13.10
CA PHE A 39 6.94 -15.53 -12.77
C PHE A 39 8.12 -16.00 -11.92
N PRO A 40 9.33 -15.49 -12.16
CA PRO A 40 10.49 -15.73 -11.31
C PRO A 40 10.41 -14.83 -10.06
N VAL A 41 9.51 -15.16 -9.13
CA VAL A 41 9.15 -14.33 -7.96
C VAL A 41 10.36 -13.95 -7.12
N ASN A 42 11.13 -14.93 -6.65
CA ASN A 42 12.28 -14.66 -5.80
C ASN A 42 13.35 -13.80 -6.50
N PRO A 43 13.75 -14.11 -7.77
CA PRO A 43 14.59 -13.22 -8.57
C PRO A 43 14.10 -11.78 -8.68
N TYR A 44 12.81 -11.55 -8.97
CA TYR A 44 12.33 -10.19 -9.15
C TYR A 44 12.24 -9.44 -7.82
N ILE A 45 11.95 -10.11 -6.70
CA ILE A 45 11.90 -9.48 -5.37
C ILE A 45 13.31 -9.01 -5.00
N ALA A 46 14.31 -9.88 -5.15
CA ALA A 46 15.71 -9.54 -4.87
C ALA A 46 16.19 -8.35 -5.72
N MET A 47 15.80 -8.29 -6.99
CA MET A 47 16.14 -7.16 -7.84
C MET A 47 15.39 -5.88 -7.46
N SER A 48 14.16 -5.97 -6.96
CA SER A 48 13.39 -4.80 -6.51
C SER A 48 14.03 -4.14 -5.29
N TYR A 49 14.60 -4.94 -4.38
CA TYR A 49 15.39 -4.47 -3.24
C TYR A 49 16.61 -3.66 -3.67
N LEU A 50 17.38 -4.17 -4.63
CA LEU A 50 18.53 -3.45 -5.18
C LEU A 50 18.11 -2.15 -5.87
N ASN A 51 17.03 -2.17 -6.64
CA ASN A 51 16.54 -0.98 -7.32
C ASN A 51 16.06 0.10 -6.31
N ALA A 52 15.36 -0.32 -5.26
CA ALA A 52 14.94 0.55 -4.15
C ALA A 52 16.14 1.19 -3.45
N TRP A 53 17.16 0.38 -3.08
CA TRP A 53 18.39 0.86 -2.45
C TRP A 53 19.06 2.00 -3.23
N TYR A 54 19.15 1.84 -4.55
CA TYR A 54 19.86 2.79 -5.41
C TYR A 54 19.05 4.04 -5.77
N ARG A 55 17.71 3.98 -5.74
CA ARG A 55 16.86 5.06 -6.30
C ARG A 55 16.07 5.84 -5.26
N TYR A 56 15.58 5.20 -4.19
CA TYR A 56 14.67 5.83 -3.22
C TYR A 56 15.24 7.10 -2.57
N PRO A 57 16.51 7.18 -2.12
CA PRO A 57 17.01 8.37 -1.44
C PRO A 57 16.90 9.64 -2.30
N SER A 58 17.20 9.54 -3.60
CA SER A 58 17.11 10.67 -4.52
C SER A 58 15.65 11.02 -4.85
N LEU A 59 14.81 10.02 -5.10
CA LEU A 59 13.39 10.24 -5.40
C LEU A 59 12.64 10.86 -4.22
N PHE A 60 12.86 10.36 -3.00
CA PHE A 60 12.18 10.90 -1.83
C PHE A 60 12.62 12.32 -1.50
N ARG A 61 13.89 12.71 -1.77
CA ARG A 61 14.31 14.11 -1.64
C ARG A 61 13.61 15.01 -2.65
N LYS A 62 13.55 14.59 -3.92
CA LYS A 62 12.76 15.29 -4.96
C LYS A 62 11.30 15.47 -4.53
N LEU A 63 10.72 14.47 -3.88
CA LEU A 63 9.36 14.54 -3.38
C LEU A 63 9.19 15.54 -2.22
N GLU A 64 10.06 15.50 -1.20
CA GLU A 64 9.98 16.40 -0.05
C GLU A 64 10.34 17.87 -0.40
N GLU A 65 11.05 18.12 -1.51
CA GLU A 65 11.19 19.46 -2.09
C GLU A 65 9.84 20.04 -2.56
N THR A 66 8.87 19.19 -2.88
CA THR A 66 7.54 19.58 -3.39
C THR A 66 6.47 19.53 -2.29
N MET A 67 6.44 18.47 -1.49
CA MET A 67 5.42 18.23 -0.47
C MET A 67 6.01 17.41 0.67
N SER A 68 5.83 17.89 1.92
CA SER A 68 6.27 17.15 3.12
C SER A 68 5.62 15.76 3.18
N VAL A 69 6.34 14.75 3.64
CA VAL A 69 5.80 13.38 3.71
C VAL A 69 4.58 13.25 4.64
N GLU A 70 4.46 14.10 5.65
CA GLU A 70 3.30 14.13 6.54
C GLU A 70 2.06 14.60 5.80
N GLU A 71 2.20 15.58 4.90
CA GLU A 71 1.08 16.01 4.06
C GLU A 71 0.68 14.93 3.06
N LEU A 72 1.66 14.20 2.53
CA LEU A 72 1.39 13.06 1.67
C LEU A 72 0.62 11.96 2.40
N GLY A 73 1.04 11.61 3.63
CA GLY A 73 0.30 10.68 4.49
C GLY A 73 -1.10 11.18 4.84
N ASP A 74 -1.24 12.47 5.14
CA ASP A 74 -2.54 13.12 5.42
C ASP A 74 -3.47 13.16 4.20
N ARG A 75 -2.93 13.18 2.97
CA ARG A 75 -3.73 13.09 1.73
C ARG A 75 -4.06 11.65 1.36
N ALA A 76 -3.09 10.74 1.48
CA ALA A 76 -3.24 9.32 1.11
C ALA A 76 -4.31 8.60 1.94
N ARG A 77 -4.54 9.00 3.19
CA ARG A 77 -5.59 8.47 4.08
C ARG A 77 -7.04 8.82 3.67
N GLU A 78 -7.22 9.82 2.79
CA GLU A 78 -8.55 10.33 2.43
C GLU A 78 -9.14 9.64 1.19
N VAL A 79 -8.34 8.84 0.49
CA VAL A 79 -8.69 8.15 -0.75
C VAL A 79 -8.05 6.77 -0.77
N SER A 80 -8.51 5.90 -1.66
CA SER A 80 -7.84 4.65 -1.97
C SER A 80 -6.90 4.85 -3.15
N SER A 81 -5.63 4.51 -2.94
CA SER A 81 -4.56 4.59 -3.93
C SER A 81 -3.53 3.50 -3.63
N ALA A 82 -2.51 3.34 -4.47
CA ALA A 82 -1.40 2.46 -4.15
C ALA A 82 -0.62 2.93 -2.91
N SER A 83 -0.80 4.16 -2.42
CA SER A 83 -0.28 4.57 -1.10
C SER A 83 -1.18 4.06 0.04
N GLY A 84 -1.29 2.73 0.15
CA GLY A 84 -2.07 2.02 1.16
C GLY A 84 -1.22 1.51 2.33
N ILE A 85 -1.84 0.71 3.21
CA ILE A 85 -1.20 0.11 4.40
C ILE A 85 0.03 -0.71 4.00
N ILE A 86 -0.11 -1.65 3.06
CA ILE A 86 0.99 -2.52 2.65
C ILE A 86 2.11 -1.71 2.00
N GLN A 87 1.80 -0.90 0.98
CA GLN A 87 2.81 -0.15 0.25
C GLN A 87 3.58 0.81 1.15
N ASN A 88 2.90 1.62 1.96
CA ASN A 88 3.57 2.56 2.86
C ASN A 88 4.40 1.81 3.92
N GLY A 89 3.92 0.66 4.42
CA GLY A 89 4.60 -0.16 5.41
C GLY A 89 5.86 -0.86 4.90
N ILE A 90 5.90 -1.24 3.62
CA ILE A 90 7.03 -1.99 3.04
C ILE A 90 8.13 -1.14 2.40
N ILE A 91 7.94 0.17 2.18
CA ILE A 91 8.98 1.04 1.56
C ILE A 91 10.35 0.87 2.26
N SER A 92 10.37 0.97 3.60
CA SER A 92 11.59 0.80 4.39
C SER A 92 12.14 -0.62 4.30
N GLN A 93 11.27 -1.63 4.26
CA GLN A 93 11.65 -3.04 4.20
C GLN A 93 12.34 -3.36 2.86
N PHE A 94 11.85 -2.79 1.76
CA PHE A 94 12.45 -2.97 0.43
C PHE A 94 13.79 -2.27 0.30
N TYR A 95 13.89 -1.05 0.83
CA TYR A 95 15.15 -0.32 0.88
C TYR A 95 16.20 -1.03 1.76
N LEU A 96 15.79 -1.49 2.95
CA LEU A 96 16.66 -2.24 3.86
C LEU A 96 17.03 -3.61 3.31
N GLY A 97 16.15 -4.29 2.57
CA GLY A 97 16.45 -5.53 1.87
C GLY A 97 17.62 -5.36 0.88
N GLY A 98 17.64 -4.25 0.14
CA GLY A 98 18.72 -3.97 -0.82
C GLY A 98 20.04 -3.69 -0.11
N ARG A 99 20.00 -2.91 0.98
CA ARG A 99 21.15 -2.69 1.86
C ARG A 99 21.69 -4.01 2.41
N GLN A 100 20.81 -4.84 2.93
CA GLN A 100 21.15 -6.09 3.60
C GLN A 100 21.81 -7.07 2.62
N MET A 101 21.22 -7.25 1.43
CA MET A 101 21.81 -8.07 0.36
C MET A 101 23.25 -7.64 0.03
N LEU A 102 23.50 -6.34 -0.08
CA LEU A 102 24.82 -5.82 -0.42
C LEU A 102 25.83 -5.95 0.74
N ILE A 103 25.36 -5.88 2.00
CA ILE A 103 26.18 -6.20 3.18
C ILE A 103 26.58 -7.68 3.14
N ASP A 104 25.63 -8.58 2.89
CA ASP A 104 25.86 -10.03 2.83
C ASP A 104 26.80 -10.44 1.70
N MET A 105 26.78 -9.71 0.59
CA MET A 105 27.73 -9.87 -0.51
C MET A 105 29.12 -9.28 -0.22
N GLY A 106 29.32 -8.62 0.92
CA GLY A 106 30.58 -7.95 1.28
C GLY A 106 30.85 -6.67 0.48
N LEU A 107 29.83 -6.11 -0.17
CA LEU A 107 29.94 -4.89 -0.99
C LEU A 107 29.71 -3.63 -0.17
N LEU A 108 29.02 -3.73 0.96
CA LEU A 108 28.78 -2.64 1.91
C LEU A 108 29.16 -3.04 3.33
N ARG A 109 29.58 -2.05 4.10
CA ARG A 109 29.59 -2.09 5.58
C ARG A 109 28.25 -1.55 6.09
N ALA A 110 27.90 -1.92 7.33
CA ALA A 110 26.72 -1.37 7.99
C ALA A 110 26.79 0.16 8.23
N THR A 111 27.98 0.76 8.09
CA THR A 111 28.25 2.19 8.23
C THR A 111 28.19 2.98 6.91
N ASP A 112 27.99 2.30 5.77
CA ASP A 112 27.98 2.94 4.47
C ASP A 112 26.60 3.56 4.12
N ALA A 113 26.64 4.63 3.31
CA ALA A 113 25.50 5.46 2.89
C ALA A 113 24.63 5.97 4.06
N LEU A 114 25.29 6.35 5.17
CA LEU A 114 24.63 6.62 6.44
C LEU A 114 23.55 7.71 6.36
N GLU A 115 23.80 8.79 5.61
CA GLU A 115 22.86 9.92 5.49
C GLU A 115 21.61 9.49 4.70
N ASP A 116 21.79 8.72 3.63
CA ASP A 116 20.67 8.16 2.86
C ASP A 116 19.85 7.16 3.69
N VAL A 117 20.52 6.30 4.46
CA VAL A 117 19.84 5.32 5.33
C VAL A 117 19.01 6.04 6.39
N ALA A 118 19.62 6.99 7.12
CA ALA A 118 18.92 7.77 8.12
C ALA A 118 17.73 8.52 7.52
N TYR A 119 17.92 9.14 6.35
CA TYR A 119 16.88 9.87 5.64
C TYR A 119 15.68 8.98 5.25
N VAL A 120 15.92 7.83 4.61
CA VAL A 120 14.83 6.93 4.20
C VAL A 120 14.09 6.35 5.41
N LEU A 121 14.81 6.03 6.50
CA LEU A 121 14.20 5.56 7.74
C LEU A 121 13.31 6.63 8.38
N ASP A 122 13.78 7.87 8.44
CA ASP A 122 13.01 9.01 8.93
C ASP A 122 11.76 9.28 8.06
N PHE A 123 11.94 9.38 6.74
CA PHE A 123 10.88 9.57 5.76
C PHE A 123 9.76 8.52 5.92
N THR A 124 10.12 7.24 5.91
CA THR A 124 9.14 6.14 5.99
C THR A 124 8.42 6.10 7.32
N LYS A 125 9.10 6.46 8.41
CA LYS A 125 8.48 6.53 9.73
C LYS A 125 7.48 7.69 9.81
N ARG A 126 7.84 8.88 9.35
CA ARG A 126 6.95 10.07 9.32
C ARG A 126 5.74 9.83 8.43
N LEU A 127 5.92 9.21 7.26
CA LEU A 127 4.83 8.79 6.38
C LEU A 127 3.82 7.91 7.10
N ASN A 128 4.31 6.83 7.72
CA ASN A 128 3.46 5.86 8.38
C ASN A 128 2.75 6.44 9.62
N LEU A 129 3.41 7.32 10.38
CA LEU A 129 2.78 8.06 11.48
C LEU A 129 1.63 8.95 11.00
N ALA A 130 1.83 9.70 9.92
CA ALA A 130 0.79 10.56 9.35
C ALA A 130 -0.37 9.76 8.77
N TYR A 131 -0.09 8.66 8.06
CA TYR A 131 -1.12 7.80 7.49
C TYR A 131 -2.00 7.14 8.58
N HIS A 132 -1.39 6.62 9.65
CA HIS A 132 -2.08 5.87 10.72
C HIS A 132 -2.53 6.72 11.93
N ARG A 133 -2.46 8.06 11.85
CA ARG A 133 -2.73 8.97 12.99
C ARG A 133 -4.06 8.77 13.72
N ASN A 134 -5.10 8.24 13.05
CA ASN A 134 -6.41 7.98 13.68
C ASN A 134 -6.34 7.00 14.85
N HIS A 135 -5.40 6.07 14.79
CA HIS A 135 -5.24 5.04 15.79
C HIS A 135 -3.81 5.04 16.36
N ALA A 136 -3.11 6.18 16.25
CA ALA A 136 -1.85 6.54 16.91
C ALA A 136 -0.76 5.46 16.90
N HIS A 137 -0.56 4.79 15.77
CA HIS A 137 0.48 3.79 15.58
C HIS A 137 1.32 4.06 14.33
N VAL A 138 2.42 3.32 14.15
CA VAL A 138 3.24 3.39 12.93
C VAL A 138 2.85 2.27 11.98
N LEU A 139 2.66 1.04 12.49
CA LEU A 139 2.23 -0.12 11.71
C LEU A 139 1.06 -0.81 12.42
N PRO A 140 0.14 -1.46 11.69
CA PRO A 140 -0.99 -2.20 12.30
C PRO A 140 -0.59 -3.18 13.41
N SER A 141 0.60 -3.76 13.36
CA SER A 141 1.18 -4.65 14.38
C SER A 141 1.38 -3.99 15.74
N ASP A 142 1.51 -2.66 15.83
CA ASP A 142 1.49 -1.92 17.10
C ASP A 142 0.09 -1.89 17.74
N ALA A 143 -0.94 -2.02 16.90
CA ALA A 143 -2.35 -1.90 17.26
C ALA A 143 -3.03 -3.27 17.45
N GLY A 144 -2.24 -4.32 17.68
CA GLY A 144 -2.75 -5.69 17.78
C GLY A 144 -3.28 -6.22 16.45
N HIS A 145 -2.61 -5.89 15.35
CA HIS A 145 -3.03 -6.23 13.97
C HIS A 145 -4.40 -5.66 13.63
N ARG A 146 -4.59 -4.36 13.86
CA ARG A 146 -5.81 -3.63 13.49
C ARG A 146 -5.45 -2.44 12.63
N ALA A 147 -5.72 -2.55 11.34
CA ALA A 147 -5.50 -1.48 10.38
C ALA A 147 -6.72 -0.55 10.28
N GLN A 148 -7.09 0.09 11.40
CA GLN A 148 -8.20 1.06 11.47
C GLN A 148 -7.70 2.46 11.06
N VAL A 149 -7.56 2.68 9.75
CA VAL A 149 -6.96 3.91 9.20
C VAL A 149 -7.98 4.98 8.84
N LEU A 150 -9.25 4.60 8.60
CA LEU A 150 -10.29 5.53 8.16
C LEU A 150 -10.90 6.33 9.33
N PRO A 151 -11.24 7.61 9.13
CA PRO A 151 -11.87 8.45 10.14
C PRO A 151 -13.36 8.10 10.33
N GLU A 152 -13.93 8.51 11.46
CA GLU A 152 -15.33 8.20 11.81
C GLU A 152 -16.28 8.64 10.70
N ARG A 153 -16.14 9.88 10.20
CA ARG A 153 -16.98 10.44 9.13
C ARG A 153 -17.03 9.58 7.87
N THR A 154 -15.96 8.88 7.51
CA THR A 154 -15.90 8.00 6.32
C THR A 154 -16.56 6.66 6.63
N ILE A 155 -16.30 6.10 7.81
CA ILE A 155 -16.92 4.85 8.26
C ILE A 155 -18.44 5.01 8.39
N GLN A 156 -18.93 6.15 8.86
CA GLN A 156 -20.36 6.44 8.91
C GLN A 156 -21.00 6.41 7.51
N VAL A 157 -20.37 7.00 6.49
CA VAL A 157 -20.88 6.96 5.11
C VAL A 157 -20.93 5.53 4.60
N PHE A 158 -19.84 4.76 4.74
CA PHE A 158 -19.81 3.37 4.31
C PHE A 158 -20.83 2.51 5.04
N HIS A 159 -20.95 2.68 6.36
CA HIS A 159 -21.96 1.98 7.17
C HIS A 159 -23.37 2.37 6.73
N ALA A 160 -23.68 3.65 6.54
CA ALA A 160 -25.02 4.07 6.14
C ALA A 160 -25.43 3.59 4.74
N ASP A 161 -24.52 3.66 3.77
CA ASP A 161 -24.89 3.55 2.36
C ASP A 161 -24.89 2.11 1.82
N THR A 162 -24.19 1.18 2.47
CA THR A 162 -24.19 -0.24 2.05
C THR A 162 -25.62 -0.79 1.94
N PHE A 163 -25.85 -1.63 0.94
CA PHE A 163 -27.12 -2.34 0.76
C PHE A 163 -27.07 -3.68 1.49
N ASP A 164 -28.14 -3.96 2.24
CA ASP A 164 -28.34 -5.27 2.85
C ASP A 164 -28.46 -6.36 1.77
N VAL A 165 -27.88 -7.51 2.07
CA VAL A 165 -27.92 -8.69 1.22
C VAL A 165 -28.19 -9.94 2.05
N LYS A 166 -28.72 -10.97 1.39
CA LYS A 166 -28.84 -12.31 1.97
C LYS A 166 -28.09 -13.30 1.08
N PRO A 167 -27.55 -14.38 1.67
CA PRO A 167 -26.91 -15.44 0.89
C PRO A 167 -27.81 -15.93 -0.24
N GLY A 168 -27.28 -15.91 -1.47
CA GLY A 168 -28.00 -16.33 -2.67
C GLY A 168 -28.84 -15.26 -3.37
N ASP A 169 -29.05 -14.08 -2.76
CA ASP A 169 -29.68 -12.97 -3.48
C ASP A 169 -28.79 -12.47 -4.62
N ARG A 170 -29.38 -11.76 -5.59
CA ARG A 170 -28.65 -11.33 -6.80
C ARG A 170 -27.42 -10.49 -6.47
N LEU A 171 -27.57 -9.47 -5.61
CA LEU A 171 -26.46 -8.58 -5.25
C LEU A 171 -25.37 -9.32 -4.45
N HIS A 172 -25.75 -10.25 -3.56
CA HIS A 172 -24.81 -11.11 -2.84
C HIS A 172 -23.96 -11.95 -3.80
N THR A 173 -24.64 -12.60 -4.77
CA THR A 173 -23.99 -13.44 -5.78
C THR A 173 -23.09 -12.62 -6.70
N ALA A 174 -23.56 -11.46 -7.16
CA ALA A 174 -22.80 -10.54 -7.99
C ALA A 174 -21.53 -10.07 -7.27
N THR A 175 -21.65 -9.66 -6.00
CA THR A 175 -20.51 -9.21 -5.20
C THR A 175 -19.47 -10.31 -4.99
N SER A 176 -19.89 -11.51 -4.62
CA SER A 176 -18.99 -12.64 -4.38
C SER A 176 -18.21 -13.01 -5.65
N ARG A 177 -18.90 -13.05 -6.81
CA ARG A 177 -18.27 -13.33 -8.11
C ARG A 177 -17.35 -12.19 -8.57
N PHE A 178 -17.76 -10.94 -8.37
CA PHE A 178 -16.94 -9.77 -8.71
C PHE A 178 -15.65 -9.74 -7.89
N LEU A 179 -15.72 -9.90 -6.56
CA LEU A 179 -14.54 -9.95 -5.68
C LEU A 179 -13.57 -11.07 -6.08
N ALA A 180 -14.07 -12.24 -6.46
CA ALA A 180 -13.25 -13.35 -6.92
C ALA A 180 -12.51 -13.01 -8.22
N GLN A 181 -13.23 -12.49 -9.23
CA GLN A 181 -12.64 -12.08 -10.50
C GLN A 181 -11.64 -10.92 -10.32
N LEU A 182 -11.98 -9.94 -9.50
CA LEU A 182 -11.15 -8.77 -9.22
C LEU A 182 -9.85 -9.18 -8.52
N SER A 183 -9.91 -10.13 -7.57
CA SER A 183 -8.71 -10.67 -6.92
C SER A 183 -7.81 -11.41 -7.89
N GLN A 184 -8.37 -12.22 -8.79
CA GLN A 184 -7.60 -12.95 -9.81
C GLN A 184 -6.95 -11.99 -10.82
N TYR A 185 -7.71 -11.02 -11.32
CA TYR A 185 -7.21 -10.01 -12.24
C TYR A 185 -6.10 -9.17 -11.59
N SER A 186 -6.35 -8.64 -10.39
CA SER A 186 -5.38 -7.81 -9.66
C SER A 186 -4.08 -8.57 -9.41
N PHE A 187 -4.16 -9.84 -9.00
CA PHE A 187 -2.98 -10.69 -8.81
C PHE A 187 -2.15 -10.80 -10.09
N LEU A 188 -2.78 -11.06 -11.24
CA LEU A 188 -2.07 -11.15 -12.52
C LEU A 188 -1.55 -9.78 -12.99
N ALA A 189 -2.34 -8.72 -12.89
CA ALA A 189 -1.96 -7.35 -13.24
C ALA A 189 -0.71 -6.88 -12.50
N HIS A 190 -0.52 -7.38 -11.27
CA HIS A 190 0.64 -7.11 -10.43
C HIS A 190 1.70 -8.22 -10.51
N CYS A 191 1.73 -9.04 -11.57
CA CYS A 191 2.77 -10.06 -11.78
C CYS A 191 2.81 -11.14 -10.67
N GLU A 192 1.64 -11.62 -10.29
CA GLU A 192 1.41 -12.57 -9.20
C GLU A 192 1.84 -12.03 -7.83
N CYS A 193 1.61 -10.74 -7.65
CA CYS A 193 1.80 -10.03 -6.40
C CYS A 193 0.46 -9.56 -5.83
N ARG A 194 0.39 -9.43 -4.50
CA ARG A 194 -0.78 -8.95 -3.79
C ARG A 194 -0.81 -7.44 -3.50
N LEU A 195 0.15 -6.66 -3.99
CA LEU A 195 0.23 -5.22 -3.72
C LEU A 195 -1.03 -4.46 -4.18
N GLY A 196 -1.68 -4.91 -5.26
CA GLY A 196 -2.94 -4.33 -5.72
C GLY A 196 -4.16 -4.56 -4.82
N ILE A 197 -4.02 -5.26 -3.68
CA ILE A 197 -5.12 -5.65 -2.80
C ILE A 197 -4.83 -5.20 -1.36
N ASN A 198 -5.57 -4.21 -0.89
CA ASN A 198 -5.48 -3.65 0.46
C ASN A 198 -6.77 -3.94 1.24
N ASN A 199 -6.66 -4.18 2.55
CA ASN A 199 -7.83 -4.27 3.43
C ASN A 199 -7.58 -3.43 4.70
N SER A 200 -8.63 -2.74 5.17
CA SER A 200 -8.60 -1.98 6.42
C SER A 200 -9.78 -2.36 7.32
N GLY A 201 -9.57 -2.29 8.63
CA GLY A 201 -10.52 -2.71 9.66
C GLY A 201 -9.88 -3.56 10.77
N PRO A 202 -10.68 -4.35 11.51
CA PRO A 202 -12.15 -4.34 11.49
C PRO A 202 -12.71 -3.03 12.01
N TYR A 203 -13.83 -2.56 11.47
CA TYR A 203 -14.60 -1.45 12.04
C TYR A 203 -15.89 -1.98 12.67
N LYS A 204 -16.17 -1.60 13.91
CA LYS A 204 -17.38 -2.07 14.62
C LYS A 204 -18.61 -1.34 14.11
N VAL A 205 -19.54 -2.05 13.47
CA VAL A 205 -20.79 -1.48 12.94
C VAL A 205 -22.05 -2.03 13.61
N GLY A 206 -21.93 -3.12 14.38
CA GLY A 206 -23.00 -3.66 15.22
C GLY A 206 -22.45 -4.40 16.42
N ASP A 207 -23.31 -5.07 17.18
CA ASP A 207 -22.87 -5.91 18.31
C ASP A 207 -22.28 -7.24 17.84
N ASN A 208 -22.83 -7.80 16.76
CA ASN A 208 -22.33 -9.01 16.09
C ASN A 208 -21.89 -8.72 14.64
N ALA A 209 -21.58 -7.47 14.29
CA ALA A 209 -21.23 -7.09 12.92
C ALA A 209 -19.98 -6.22 12.84
N GLU A 210 -19.09 -6.59 11.93
CA GLU A 210 -17.85 -5.90 11.62
C GLU A 210 -17.81 -5.52 10.14
N LEU A 211 -17.33 -4.32 9.86
CA LEU A 211 -17.07 -3.83 8.52
C LEU A 211 -15.59 -4.02 8.20
N LEU A 212 -15.33 -4.65 7.05
CA LEU A 212 -14.02 -4.67 6.40
C LEU A 212 -14.11 -3.82 5.14
N VAL A 213 -13.14 -2.93 4.92
CA VAL A 213 -13.02 -2.18 3.67
C VAL A 213 -11.96 -2.85 2.81
N ARG A 214 -12.33 -3.27 1.61
CA ARG A 214 -11.44 -3.93 0.65
C ARG A 214 -11.15 -3.00 -0.52
N ASP A 215 -9.89 -2.66 -0.71
CA ASP A 215 -9.40 -1.78 -1.75
C ASP A 215 -8.62 -2.57 -2.81
N PHE A 216 -8.94 -2.29 -4.07
CA PHE A 216 -8.25 -2.83 -5.23
C PHE A 216 -7.77 -1.67 -6.08
N VAL A 217 -6.48 -1.61 -6.38
CA VAL A 217 -5.83 -0.46 -7.03
C VAL A 217 -5.04 -0.87 -8.27
N ASP A 218 -4.71 0.10 -9.12
CA ASP A 218 -3.95 -0.09 -10.37
C ASP A 218 -4.59 -1.13 -11.31
N LEU A 219 -5.91 -1.01 -11.51
CA LEU A 219 -6.71 -1.95 -12.29
C LEU A 219 -6.92 -1.56 -13.75
N ALA A 220 -6.68 -0.30 -14.12
CA ALA A 220 -6.97 0.21 -15.45
C ALA A 220 -5.68 0.62 -16.18
N GLU A 221 -5.82 1.21 -17.36
CA GLU A 221 -4.71 1.90 -18.03
C GLU A 221 -4.19 3.01 -17.11
N GLY A 222 -2.96 2.86 -16.60
CA GLY A 222 -2.41 3.66 -15.51
C GLY A 222 -0.88 3.60 -15.51
N ASP A 223 -0.25 3.21 -14.41
CA ASP A 223 1.23 3.22 -14.35
C ASP A 223 1.87 2.03 -15.06
N TYR A 224 1.19 0.89 -15.14
CA TYR A 224 1.76 -0.34 -15.69
C TYR A 224 1.60 -0.40 -17.22
N PRO A 225 2.69 -0.35 -18.01
CA PRO A 225 2.59 -0.30 -19.48
C PRO A 225 1.93 -1.53 -20.10
N TRP A 226 2.00 -2.69 -19.43
CA TRP A 226 1.38 -3.92 -19.90
C TRP A 226 -0.15 -3.95 -19.77
N LEU A 227 -0.74 -2.96 -19.09
CA LEU A 227 -2.19 -2.78 -19.03
C LEU A 227 -2.70 -1.90 -20.20
N ASP A 228 -1.81 -1.27 -20.97
CA ASP A 228 -2.19 -0.45 -22.11
C ASP A 228 -2.89 -1.28 -23.19
N GLY A 229 -4.07 -0.85 -23.62
CA GLY A 229 -4.96 -1.60 -24.50
C GLY A 229 -5.72 -2.73 -23.80
N VAL A 230 -5.06 -3.51 -22.95
CA VAL A 230 -5.62 -4.65 -22.20
C VAL A 230 -6.73 -4.20 -21.24
N ALA A 231 -6.44 -3.19 -20.43
CA ALA A 231 -7.35 -2.69 -19.41
C ALA A 231 -8.19 -1.48 -19.88
N SER A 232 -8.23 -1.24 -21.20
CA SER A 232 -8.83 -0.03 -21.79
C SER A 232 -10.33 0.13 -21.51
N LYS A 233 -11.02 -0.97 -21.19
CA LYS A 233 -12.45 -1.01 -20.84
C LYS A 233 -12.73 -1.02 -19.34
N VAL A 234 -11.72 -1.26 -18.50
CA VAL A 234 -11.90 -1.23 -17.04
C VAL A 234 -12.30 0.18 -16.64
N ARG A 235 -13.41 0.30 -15.91
CA ARG A 235 -14.09 1.59 -15.75
C ARG A 235 -13.34 2.54 -14.84
N PHE A 236 -12.76 2.04 -13.77
CA PHE A 236 -12.03 2.81 -12.78
C PHE A 236 -10.71 2.12 -12.44
N ASN A 237 -9.67 2.91 -12.14
CA ASN A 237 -8.38 2.36 -11.74
C ASN A 237 -8.41 1.73 -10.34
N ASN A 238 -9.30 2.22 -9.48
CA ASN A 238 -9.40 1.77 -8.10
C ASN A 238 -10.87 1.47 -7.71
N TYR A 239 -11.08 0.39 -6.96
CA TYR A 239 -12.36 0.03 -6.33
C TYR A 239 -12.21 -0.10 -4.82
N THR A 240 -13.12 0.51 -4.08
CA THR A 240 -13.25 0.41 -2.61
C THR A 240 -14.57 -0.25 -2.28
N ILE A 241 -14.52 -1.37 -1.55
CA ILE A 241 -15.66 -2.24 -1.31
C ILE A 241 -15.83 -2.42 0.20
N PRO A 242 -16.68 -1.61 0.84
CA PRO A 242 -17.13 -1.86 2.20
C PRO A 242 -17.98 -3.14 2.24
N VAL A 243 -17.58 -4.11 3.06
CA VAL A 243 -18.29 -5.39 3.27
C VAL A 243 -18.56 -5.55 4.75
N VAL A 244 -19.83 -5.56 5.14
CA VAL A 244 -20.26 -5.84 6.51
C VAL A 244 -20.48 -7.34 6.66
N LEU A 245 -19.83 -7.96 7.64
CA LEU A 245 -20.02 -9.35 7.99
C LEU A 245 -20.65 -9.46 9.36
N LYS A 246 -21.58 -10.40 9.51
CA LYS A 246 -22.10 -10.83 10.81
C LYS A 246 -21.34 -12.04 11.35
N ASP A 247 -21.35 -12.22 12.66
CA ASP A 247 -20.83 -13.42 13.35
C ASP A 247 -19.41 -13.81 12.91
N THR A 248 -18.60 -12.81 12.53
CA THR A 248 -17.25 -12.95 12.01
C THR A 248 -16.38 -11.88 12.67
N HIS A 249 -15.33 -12.28 13.38
CA HIS A 249 -14.38 -11.36 13.98
C HIS A 249 -13.06 -11.37 13.21
N PHE A 250 -12.64 -10.23 12.66
CA PHE A 250 -11.34 -10.09 12.03
C PHE A 250 -10.26 -9.87 13.09
N ASN A 251 -9.70 -10.98 13.59
CA ASN A 251 -8.66 -10.95 14.61
C ASN A 251 -7.30 -10.48 14.08
N ILE A 252 -7.10 -10.47 12.76
CA ILE A 252 -5.90 -9.92 12.11
C ILE A 252 -6.36 -9.08 10.93
N VAL A 253 -5.89 -7.83 10.88
CA VAL A 253 -5.75 -7.00 9.68
C VAL A 253 -4.37 -6.34 9.77
N ASP A 254 -3.38 -6.96 9.13
CA ASP A 254 -1.96 -6.74 9.44
C ASP A 254 -1.23 -5.73 8.54
N ASP A 255 0.08 -5.58 8.75
CA ASP A 255 0.95 -4.63 8.04
C ASP A 255 1.05 -4.85 6.53
N TRP A 256 0.63 -6.01 6.02
CA TRP A 256 0.49 -6.27 4.57
C TRP A 256 -0.96 -6.18 4.11
N ALA A 257 -1.80 -5.54 4.92
CA ALA A 257 -3.22 -5.35 4.67
C ALA A 257 -3.97 -6.67 4.38
N SER A 258 -3.42 -7.80 4.85
CA SER A 258 -4.12 -9.10 4.82
C SER A 258 -5.01 -9.22 6.04
N PHE A 259 -5.99 -10.11 5.97
CA PHE A 259 -6.83 -10.40 7.13
C PHE A 259 -6.92 -11.88 7.43
N GLU A 260 -7.14 -12.19 8.71
CA GLU A 260 -7.64 -13.47 9.19
C GLU A 260 -8.86 -13.22 10.08
N ALA A 261 -9.81 -14.15 10.03
CA ALA A 261 -11.05 -14.05 10.78
C ALA A 261 -11.36 -15.34 11.52
N THR A 262 -12.06 -15.20 12.66
CA THR A 262 -12.58 -16.30 13.47
C THR A 262 -14.08 -16.09 13.71
N PRO A 263 -14.97 -17.00 13.27
CA PRO A 263 -14.70 -18.10 12.31
C PRO A 263 -14.12 -17.58 10.98
N SER A 264 -13.57 -18.48 10.17
CA SER A 264 -13.01 -18.12 8.86
C SER A 264 -14.01 -17.35 8.02
N TYR A 265 -13.52 -16.39 7.24
CA TYR A 265 -14.34 -15.61 6.31
C TYR A 265 -15.25 -16.52 5.46
N ASP A 266 -16.56 -16.26 5.53
CA ASP A 266 -17.57 -16.95 4.76
C ASP A 266 -18.45 -15.91 4.05
N HIS A 267 -18.67 -16.11 2.75
CA HIS A 267 -19.56 -15.24 1.98
C HIS A 267 -20.99 -15.31 2.51
N ASP A 268 -21.42 -16.41 3.12
CA ASP A 268 -22.75 -16.53 3.71
C ASP A 268 -22.96 -15.62 4.95
N ASN A 269 -21.87 -15.11 5.52
CA ASN A 269 -21.90 -14.15 6.62
C ASN A 269 -21.92 -12.68 6.15
N VAL A 270 -21.85 -12.42 4.84
CA VAL A 270 -21.95 -11.05 4.32
C VAL A 270 -23.37 -10.53 4.51
N LEU A 271 -23.49 -9.46 5.30
CA LEU A 271 -24.75 -8.80 5.65
C LEU A 271 -25.06 -7.62 4.73
N ALA A 272 -24.04 -6.86 4.33
CA ALA A 272 -24.22 -5.68 3.49
C ALA A 272 -22.98 -5.33 2.68
N VAL A 273 -23.18 -4.69 1.53
CA VAL A 273 -22.11 -4.36 0.58
C VAL A 273 -22.31 -2.97 -0.03
N GLY A 274 -21.21 -2.30 -0.33
CA GLY A 274 -21.19 -1.04 -1.07
C GLY A 274 -20.04 -1.01 -2.08
N LEU A 275 -20.06 -0.04 -2.99
CA LEU A 275 -19.00 0.16 -3.96
C LEU A 275 -18.69 1.65 -4.17
N TYR A 276 -17.40 1.97 -4.07
CA TYR A 276 -16.86 3.30 -4.25
C TYR A 276 -15.62 3.25 -5.15
N THR A 277 -15.23 4.41 -5.65
CA THR A 277 -13.95 4.66 -6.30
C THR A 277 -13.34 5.95 -5.75
N SER A 278 -12.02 6.02 -5.72
CA SER A 278 -11.25 7.21 -5.39
C SER A 278 -9.83 7.04 -5.91
N ASP A 279 -9.13 8.15 -6.09
CA ASP A 279 -7.71 8.21 -6.43
C ASP A 279 -7.15 9.59 -6.03
N TYR A 280 -5.89 9.84 -6.37
CA TYR A 280 -5.18 11.10 -6.13
C TYR A 280 -5.76 12.33 -6.86
N LEU A 281 -6.83 12.18 -7.66
CA LEU A 281 -7.59 13.30 -8.26
C LEU A 281 -8.98 13.48 -7.65
N SER A 282 -9.35 12.65 -6.67
CA SER A 282 -10.64 12.71 -5.99
C SER A 282 -10.54 13.37 -4.61
N ASP A 283 -11.59 14.12 -4.25
CA ASP A 283 -11.74 14.69 -2.91
C ASP A 283 -12.50 13.71 -2.00
N GLY A 284 -11.93 12.52 -1.81
CA GLY A 284 -12.57 11.42 -1.10
C GLY A 284 -13.41 10.49 -1.98
N TYR A 285 -14.16 9.61 -1.32
CA TYR A 285 -14.83 8.46 -1.94
C TYR A 285 -16.06 8.84 -2.78
N LEU A 286 -16.11 8.37 -4.02
CA LEU A 286 -17.21 8.55 -4.95
C LEU A 286 -18.03 7.25 -5.06
N PRO A 287 -19.34 7.26 -4.82
CA PRO A 287 -20.18 6.06 -4.94
C PRO A 287 -20.26 5.60 -6.40
N VAL A 288 -20.24 4.28 -6.62
CA VAL A 288 -20.34 3.66 -7.96
C VAL A 288 -21.59 2.80 -8.02
N ALA A 289 -22.53 3.18 -8.88
CA ALA A 289 -23.78 2.43 -9.10
C ALA A 289 -24.63 2.23 -7.82
N MET A 290 -24.51 3.13 -6.84
CA MET A 290 -25.16 3.04 -5.53
C MET A 290 -26.59 3.61 -5.49
N ASP A 291 -27.27 3.74 -6.64
CA ASP A 291 -28.64 4.25 -6.70
C ASP A 291 -29.65 3.30 -6.02
N ASN A 292 -29.48 2.00 -6.25
CA ASN A 292 -30.28 0.91 -5.65
C ASN A 292 -29.55 -0.44 -5.82
N PRO A 293 -29.97 -1.51 -5.11
CA PRO A 293 -29.30 -2.82 -5.18
C PRO A 293 -29.23 -3.45 -6.57
N SER A 294 -30.24 -3.22 -7.43
CA SER A 294 -30.25 -3.79 -8.79
C SER A 294 -29.21 -3.12 -9.67
N THR A 295 -29.13 -1.80 -9.63
CA THR A 295 -28.14 -1.02 -10.39
C THR A 295 -26.71 -1.39 -9.99
N LEU A 296 -26.45 -1.59 -8.69
CA LEU A 296 -25.16 -2.08 -8.22
C LEU A 296 -24.88 -3.50 -8.73
N ALA A 297 -25.84 -4.40 -8.66
CA ALA A 297 -25.68 -5.77 -9.18
C ALA A 297 -25.41 -5.78 -10.69
N ASP A 298 -26.12 -4.97 -11.47
CA ASP A 298 -25.90 -4.82 -12.92
C ASP A 298 -24.46 -4.34 -13.21
N PHE A 299 -23.96 -3.37 -12.45
CA PHE A 299 -22.59 -2.86 -12.59
C PHE A 299 -21.57 -3.96 -12.26
N LEU A 300 -21.70 -4.64 -11.12
CA LEU A 300 -20.77 -5.68 -10.69
C LEU A 300 -20.70 -6.85 -11.67
N GLU A 301 -21.85 -7.27 -12.22
CA GLU A 301 -21.90 -8.32 -13.24
C GLU A 301 -21.23 -7.89 -14.55
N HIS A 302 -21.49 -6.66 -15.02
CA HIS A 302 -20.87 -6.13 -16.22
C HIS A 302 -19.36 -5.96 -16.07
N GLU A 303 -18.92 -5.31 -14.99
CA GLU A 303 -17.51 -5.03 -14.75
C GLU A 303 -16.72 -6.31 -14.51
N ARG A 304 -17.33 -7.35 -13.91
CA ARG A 304 -16.74 -8.70 -13.84
C ARG A 304 -16.43 -9.23 -15.24
N ASP A 305 -17.34 -9.11 -16.20
CA ASP A 305 -17.14 -9.62 -17.56
C ASP A 305 -16.04 -8.83 -18.32
N VAL A 306 -15.94 -7.52 -18.05
CA VAL A 306 -14.83 -6.68 -18.51
C VAL A 306 -13.50 -7.18 -17.94
N LEU A 307 -13.42 -7.39 -16.63
CA LEU A 307 -12.21 -7.88 -15.95
C LEU A 307 -11.85 -9.30 -16.39
N ALA A 308 -12.82 -10.17 -16.66
CA ALA A 308 -12.58 -11.51 -17.19
C ALA A 308 -11.93 -11.46 -18.58
N THR A 309 -12.39 -10.54 -19.44
CA THR A 309 -11.79 -10.30 -20.76
C THR A 309 -10.37 -9.75 -20.61
N ALA A 310 -10.18 -8.70 -19.79
CA ALA A 310 -8.87 -8.12 -19.54
C ALA A 310 -7.88 -9.13 -18.94
N THR A 311 -8.35 -10.05 -18.08
CA THR A 311 -7.53 -11.14 -17.53
C THR A 311 -7.05 -12.08 -18.63
N ALA A 312 -7.94 -12.48 -19.55
CA ALA A 312 -7.58 -13.36 -20.67
C ALA A 312 -6.58 -12.69 -21.64
N ASP A 313 -6.81 -11.42 -21.97
CA ASP A 313 -5.92 -10.63 -22.82
C ASP A 313 -4.54 -10.45 -22.17
N LEU A 314 -4.52 -10.16 -20.86
CA LEU A 314 -3.29 -10.02 -20.09
C LEU A 314 -2.47 -11.33 -20.05
N TRP A 315 -3.13 -12.47 -19.86
CA TRP A 315 -2.49 -13.79 -20.00
C TRP A 315 -1.85 -13.97 -21.37
N GLY A 316 -2.52 -13.53 -22.44
CA GLY A 316 -1.98 -13.56 -23.80
C GLY A 316 -0.70 -12.73 -23.96
N VAL A 317 -0.65 -11.55 -23.32
CA VAL A 317 0.55 -10.70 -23.31
C VAL A 317 1.69 -11.36 -22.52
N MET A 318 1.42 -11.79 -21.29
CA MET A 318 2.45 -12.30 -20.37
C MET A 318 2.99 -13.67 -20.77
N ALA A 319 2.19 -14.52 -21.42
CA ALA A 319 2.66 -15.80 -21.96
C ALA A 319 3.68 -15.62 -23.11
N GLY A 320 3.69 -14.46 -23.76
CA GLY A 320 4.66 -14.12 -24.80
C GLY A 320 5.96 -13.48 -24.27
N TRP A 321 6.07 -13.24 -22.97
CA TRP A 321 7.21 -12.54 -22.39
C TRP A 321 8.45 -13.42 -22.28
N SER A 322 9.59 -12.79 -22.49
CA SER A 322 10.88 -13.37 -22.13
C SER A 322 11.01 -13.45 -20.60
N ARG A 323 11.92 -14.31 -20.12
CA ARG A 323 12.24 -14.35 -18.69
C ARG A 323 12.72 -13.00 -18.15
N GLU A 324 13.42 -12.20 -18.97
CA GLU A 324 13.87 -10.86 -18.55
C GLU A 324 12.71 -9.90 -18.33
N GLN A 325 11.66 -9.98 -19.17
CA GLN A 325 10.44 -9.20 -19.04
C GLN A 325 9.63 -9.63 -17.81
N LEU A 326 9.55 -10.94 -17.55
CA LEU A 326 8.92 -11.46 -16.32
C LEU A 326 9.64 -10.99 -15.05
N VAL A 327 10.98 -10.87 -15.09
CA VAL A 327 11.74 -10.28 -13.97
C VAL A 327 11.48 -8.78 -13.85
N ASP A 328 11.62 -8.02 -14.94
CA ASP A 328 11.50 -6.56 -14.87
C ASP A 328 10.09 -6.12 -14.44
N SER A 329 9.06 -6.80 -14.92
CA SER A 329 7.67 -6.50 -14.55
C SER A 329 7.42 -6.67 -13.05
N GLY A 330 7.73 -7.84 -12.47
CA GLY A 330 7.58 -8.07 -11.04
C GLY A 330 8.49 -7.16 -10.20
N LEU A 331 9.72 -6.92 -10.64
CA LEU A 331 10.67 -6.01 -10.00
C LEU A 331 10.07 -4.61 -9.88
N LEU A 332 9.56 -4.07 -10.99
CA LEU A 332 9.04 -2.71 -11.05
C LEU A 332 7.70 -2.55 -10.33
N VAL A 333 6.87 -3.60 -10.25
CA VAL A 333 5.69 -3.62 -9.37
C VAL A 333 6.09 -3.41 -7.91
N TYR A 334 7.07 -4.16 -7.42
CA TYR A 334 7.53 -4.09 -6.03
C TYR A 334 8.36 -2.85 -5.72
N TYR A 335 9.22 -2.41 -6.64
CA TYR A 335 9.96 -1.17 -6.53
C TYR A 335 9.02 0.05 -6.54
N GLY A 336 7.91 -0.03 -7.29
CA GLY A 336 6.94 1.04 -7.48
C GLY A 336 6.01 1.35 -6.30
N VAL A 337 6.22 0.77 -5.12
CA VAL A 337 5.27 0.91 -3.98
C VAL A 337 5.08 2.35 -3.49
N ALA A 338 6.07 3.22 -3.70
CA ALA A 338 5.99 4.64 -3.31
C ALA A 338 5.42 5.57 -4.41
N LYS A 339 5.10 5.03 -5.60
CA LYS A 339 4.83 5.84 -6.81
C LYS A 339 3.63 6.77 -6.66
N ASP A 340 2.58 6.34 -5.96
CA ASP A 340 1.36 7.14 -5.78
C ASP A 340 1.57 8.37 -4.90
N LEU A 341 2.61 8.39 -4.06
CA LEU A 341 3.00 9.62 -3.35
C LEU A 341 3.40 10.73 -4.34
N PHE A 342 3.99 10.36 -5.48
CA PHE A 342 4.40 11.29 -6.53
C PHE A 342 3.21 11.73 -7.38
N HIS A 343 2.22 10.85 -7.57
CA HIS A 343 0.93 11.24 -8.15
C HIS A 343 0.20 12.24 -7.27
N ILE A 344 0.14 12.01 -5.95
CA ILE A 344 -0.47 12.95 -4.98
C ILE A 344 0.23 14.33 -5.03
N ALA A 345 1.57 14.35 -5.09
CA ALA A 345 2.34 15.58 -5.24
C ALA A 345 2.24 16.20 -6.66
N GLY A 346 1.71 15.46 -7.63
CA GLY A 346 1.60 15.87 -9.03
C GLY A 346 2.95 16.07 -9.71
N ILE A 347 3.92 15.21 -9.39
CA ILE A 347 5.28 15.21 -9.96
C ILE A 347 5.71 13.82 -10.48
N TYR A 348 4.75 12.91 -10.68
CA TYR A 348 5.03 11.57 -11.17
C TYR A 348 5.66 11.63 -12.58
N ASP A 349 6.71 10.85 -12.78
CA ASP A 349 7.34 10.61 -14.07
C ASP A 349 7.48 9.09 -14.29
N GLN A 350 6.91 8.60 -15.39
CA GLN A 350 6.91 7.18 -15.75
C GLN A 350 8.32 6.59 -15.78
N SER A 351 9.32 7.36 -16.22
CA SER A 351 10.71 6.91 -16.32
C SER A 351 11.39 6.70 -14.96
N GLU A 352 10.87 7.34 -13.90
CA GLU A 352 11.39 7.17 -12.54
C GLU A 352 10.96 5.83 -11.93
N TRP A 353 9.80 5.32 -12.34
CA TRP A 353 9.13 4.16 -11.75
C TRP A 353 9.17 2.90 -12.60
N MET A 354 9.29 3.02 -13.93
CA MET A 354 9.32 1.88 -14.86
C MET A 354 10.70 1.62 -15.47
N MET A 355 11.76 1.96 -14.73
CA MET A 355 13.14 1.68 -15.12
C MET A 355 13.95 1.09 -13.98
N VAL A 356 14.87 0.19 -14.33
CA VAL A 356 15.82 -0.43 -13.41
C VAL A 356 17.15 0.32 -13.50
N ASP A 357 17.69 0.72 -12.35
CA ASP A 357 18.99 1.38 -12.24
C ASP A 357 20.11 0.48 -12.81
N GLU A 358 21.03 1.06 -13.58
CA GLU A 358 22.17 0.33 -14.15
C GLU A 358 23.02 -0.42 -13.10
N ARG A 359 23.05 0.06 -11.85
CA ARG A 359 23.77 -0.62 -10.76
C ARG A 359 23.04 -1.88 -10.31
N ALA A 360 21.71 -1.84 -10.21
CA ALA A 360 20.89 -3.01 -9.92
C ALA A 360 20.98 -4.03 -11.08
N GLN A 361 20.96 -3.57 -12.33
CA GLN A 361 21.07 -4.44 -13.52
C GLN A 361 22.31 -5.34 -13.53
N ARG A 362 23.43 -4.91 -12.93
CA ARG A 362 24.66 -5.72 -12.83
C ARG A 362 24.46 -7.04 -12.08
N PHE A 363 23.44 -7.13 -11.23
CA PHE A 363 23.11 -8.33 -10.47
C PHE A 363 22.15 -9.26 -11.22
N LYS A 364 21.44 -8.78 -12.25
CA LYS A 364 20.43 -9.57 -12.98
C LYS A 364 20.95 -10.91 -13.52
N PRO A 365 22.20 -11.02 -14.04
CA PRO A 365 22.75 -12.31 -14.49
C PRO A 365 22.90 -13.37 -13.39
N LEU A 366 22.94 -12.97 -12.10
CA LEU A 366 22.99 -13.90 -10.97
C LEU A 366 21.60 -14.44 -10.61
N MET A 367 20.53 -13.72 -10.97
CA MET A 367 19.16 -13.96 -10.50
C MET A 367 18.41 -15.04 -11.30
N ASN A 368 19.05 -16.22 -11.40
CA ASN A 368 18.36 -17.45 -11.79
C ASN A 368 17.44 -17.94 -10.66
N ASP A 369 16.60 -18.94 -10.93
CA ASP A 369 15.57 -19.38 -9.97
C ASP A 369 16.17 -20.01 -8.71
N GLU A 370 17.27 -20.75 -8.83
CA GLU A 370 17.95 -21.40 -7.69
C GLU A 370 18.59 -20.36 -6.78
N TYR A 371 19.43 -19.49 -7.34
CA TYR A 371 20.09 -18.44 -6.58
C TYR A 371 19.08 -17.47 -5.98
N GLY A 372 18.08 -17.03 -6.76
CA GLY A 372 17.05 -16.13 -6.26
C GLY A 372 16.26 -16.74 -5.10
N ARG A 373 15.85 -18.01 -5.21
CA ARG A 373 15.17 -18.74 -4.12
C ARG A 373 16.03 -18.80 -2.87
N ASP A 374 17.27 -19.25 -3.00
CA ASP A 374 18.15 -19.46 -1.83
C ASP A 374 18.52 -18.11 -1.19
N LEU A 375 18.77 -17.08 -1.99
CA LEU A 375 19.00 -15.72 -1.53
C LEU A 375 17.81 -15.19 -0.72
N ILE A 376 16.59 -15.27 -1.25
CA ILE A 376 15.40 -14.78 -0.55
C ILE A 376 15.16 -15.61 0.72
N ALA A 377 15.29 -16.93 0.66
CA ALA A 377 15.13 -17.81 1.82
C ALA A 377 16.12 -17.48 2.95
N GLU A 378 17.39 -17.27 2.61
CA GLU A 378 18.42 -16.82 3.57
C GLU A 378 18.07 -15.45 4.15
N LEU A 379 17.74 -14.48 3.29
CA LEU A 379 17.47 -13.10 3.68
C LEU A 379 16.27 -12.97 4.62
N VAL A 380 15.17 -13.66 4.32
CA VAL A 380 13.91 -13.53 5.09
C VAL A 380 13.77 -14.55 6.22
N GLY A 381 14.53 -15.65 6.18
CA GLY A 381 14.45 -16.75 7.14
C GLY A 381 15.51 -16.73 8.25
N TYR A 382 16.53 -15.88 8.17
CA TYR A 382 17.67 -15.79 9.11
C TYR A 382 18.42 -17.10 9.28
N ILE A 383 18.62 -17.81 8.17
CA ILE A 383 19.11 -19.19 8.21
C ILE A 383 20.61 -19.20 8.56
N SER A 384 21.46 -18.56 7.76
CA SER A 384 22.92 -18.64 7.94
C SER A 384 23.70 -17.37 7.63
N LEU A 385 23.04 -16.30 7.18
CA LEU A 385 23.70 -15.02 6.89
C LEU A 385 24.34 -14.42 8.13
N SER A 386 25.68 -14.35 8.11
CA SER A 386 26.48 -13.92 9.27
C SER A 386 26.19 -12.49 9.73
N SER A 387 25.80 -11.59 8.83
CA SER A 387 25.48 -10.20 9.16
C SER A 387 24.16 -10.07 9.94
N GLN A 388 23.28 -11.07 9.83
CA GLN A 388 22.00 -11.15 10.56
C GLN A 388 22.17 -11.77 11.95
N GLN A 389 23.30 -12.46 12.21
CA GLN A 389 23.54 -13.14 13.48
C GLN A 389 23.97 -12.15 14.57
N GLY A 390 23.27 -12.23 15.70
CA GLY A 390 23.62 -11.59 16.95
C GLY A 390 24.54 -12.45 17.81
N ASN A 391 24.72 -12.04 19.07
CA ASN A 391 25.42 -12.86 20.06
C ASN A 391 24.47 -13.92 20.66
N ASP A 392 25.02 -14.99 21.22
CA ASP A 392 24.25 -16.12 21.76
C ASP A 392 23.32 -15.78 22.96
N TYR A 393 23.37 -14.55 23.48
CA TYR A 393 22.55 -14.10 24.61
C TYR A 393 21.34 -13.24 24.20
N VAL A 394 21.08 -13.06 22.90
CA VAL A 394 19.90 -12.33 22.41
C VAL A 394 18.93 -13.27 21.69
N MET A 395 17.66 -12.89 21.64
CA MET A 395 16.61 -13.62 20.94
C MET A 395 15.73 -12.63 20.17
N SER A 396 15.48 -12.93 18.89
CA SER A 396 14.52 -12.18 18.06
C SER A 396 13.11 -12.34 18.60
N LYS A 397 12.22 -11.38 18.31
CA LYS A 397 10.86 -11.34 18.83
C LYS A 397 10.01 -12.56 18.41
N HIS A 398 10.15 -13.01 17.17
CA HIS A 398 9.24 -14.00 16.57
C HIS A 398 9.89 -15.37 16.35
N SER A 399 11.18 -15.45 16.03
CA SER A 399 11.86 -16.74 15.81
C SER A 399 12.53 -17.29 17.07
N GLY A 400 12.86 -16.42 18.04
CA GLY A 400 13.65 -16.79 19.22
C GLY A 400 15.12 -17.11 18.90
N ALA A 401 15.55 -16.99 17.65
CA ALA A 401 16.92 -17.18 17.22
C ALA A 401 17.80 -15.96 17.58
N PRO A 402 19.13 -16.13 17.73
CA PRO A 402 20.05 -15.04 18.01
C PRO A 402 20.36 -14.24 16.74
N GLY A 403 19.36 -13.56 16.16
CA GLY A 403 19.55 -12.78 14.94
C GLY A 403 18.30 -12.03 14.48
N ASP A 404 18.48 -11.10 13.54
CA ASP A 404 17.45 -10.23 12.99
C ASP A 404 17.68 -10.00 11.48
N MET A 405 16.62 -9.69 10.71
CA MET A 405 16.69 -9.52 9.24
C MET A 405 17.67 -8.46 8.81
N TRP A 406 17.56 -7.30 9.47
CA TRP A 406 18.13 -6.07 9.00
C TRP A 406 19.24 -5.66 9.96
N SER A 407 20.44 -5.51 9.43
CA SER A 407 21.60 -5.03 10.17
C SER A 407 21.34 -3.60 10.66
N THR A 408 21.49 -3.36 11.96
CA THR A 408 21.42 -2.01 12.54
C THR A 408 22.60 -1.14 12.13
N ILE A 409 22.49 0.17 12.35
CA ILE A 409 23.60 1.11 12.21
C ILE A 409 24.47 1.02 13.49
N PRO A 410 25.78 0.74 13.38
CA PRO A 410 26.67 0.68 14.54
C PRO A 410 26.80 2.02 15.27
N TYR A 411 26.97 2.01 16.59
CA TYR A 411 27.17 3.24 17.38
C TYR A 411 28.50 3.95 17.12
N SER A 412 29.46 3.25 16.52
CA SER A 412 30.76 3.82 16.22
C SER A 412 30.70 4.96 15.19
N VAL A 413 29.63 5.04 14.39
CA VAL A 413 29.40 6.14 13.43
C VAL A 413 29.35 7.52 14.08
N LEU A 414 29.09 7.60 15.39
CA LEU A 414 29.08 8.86 16.14
C LEU A 414 30.49 9.42 16.41
N ASN A 415 31.52 8.58 16.25
CA ASN A 415 32.91 8.93 16.55
C ASN A 415 33.89 8.61 15.39
N GLU A 416 33.43 7.91 14.34
CA GLU A 416 34.27 7.52 13.21
C GLU A 416 34.22 8.55 12.07
N ASP A 417 35.37 8.77 11.42
CA ASP A 417 35.50 9.73 10.33
C ASP A 417 35.40 9.12 8.92
N ASP A 418 35.47 7.79 8.80
CA ASP A 418 35.49 7.03 7.52
C ASP A 418 34.11 6.46 7.17
N LEU A 419 33.17 7.37 6.88
CA LEU A 419 31.79 7.06 6.53
C LEU A 419 31.50 7.50 5.09
N SER A 420 30.74 6.71 4.34
CA SER A 420 30.17 7.15 3.08
C SER A 420 28.79 7.77 3.33
N GLY A 421 28.54 8.97 2.78
CA GLY A 421 27.31 9.72 3.04
C GLY A 421 26.09 9.14 2.32
N GLY A 422 26.22 8.80 1.03
CA GLY A 422 25.09 8.33 0.23
C GLY A 422 25.45 7.30 -0.85
N VAL A 423 24.41 6.73 -1.46
CA VAL A 423 24.49 5.71 -2.51
C VAL A 423 24.85 6.31 -3.87
N GLY A 424 24.89 7.64 -3.98
CA GLY A 424 25.11 8.38 -5.23
C GLY A 424 23.82 8.68 -6.00
N PRO A 425 23.89 9.47 -7.08
CA PRO A 425 22.71 9.82 -7.88
C PRO A 425 22.10 8.59 -8.57
N ILE A 426 20.84 8.72 -8.99
CA ILE A 426 20.16 7.70 -9.81
C ILE A 426 20.96 7.48 -11.10
N GLY A 427 21.27 6.21 -11.39
CA GLY A 427 21.97 5.83 -12.62
C GLY A 427 21.04 5.83 -13.84
N ALA A 428 21.60 5.57 -15.01
CA ALA A 428 20.78 5.36 -16.21
C ALA A 428 19.78 4.22 -15.98
N GLY A 429 18.53 4.44 -16.39
CA GLY A 429 17.46 3.46 -16.28
C GLY A 429 17.33 2.62 -17.55
N VAL A 430 17.14 1.30 -17.40
CA VAL A 430 16.81 0.40 -18.52
C VAL A 430 15.69 -0.56 -18.11
N THR A 431 14.89 -1.00 -19.08
CA THR A 431 13.86 -2.03 -18.89
C THR A 431 13.68 -2.82 -20.18
N SER A 432 13.36 -4.11 -20.06
CA SER A 432 12.98 -4.97 -21.20
C SER A 432 11.48 -4.88 -21.55
N LEU A 433 10.71 -4.11 -20.79
CA LEU A 433 9.27 -3.96 -20.94
C LEU A 433 8.91 -2.96 -22.06
N PRO A 434 7.70 -3.07 -22.62
CA PRO A 434 7.19 -2.08 -23.56
C PRO A 434 7.12 -0.67 -22.94
N GLU A 435 7.25 0.34 -23.78
CA GLU A 435 7.01 1.73 -23.38
C GLU A 435 5.53 1.97 -23.08
N LYS A 436 5.28 2.96 -22.22
CA LYS A 436 3.93 3.44 -21.92
C LYS A 436 3.36 4.17 -23.15
N THR A 437 2.16 3.79 -23.59
CA THR A 437 1.53 4.31 -24.81
C THR A 437 0.14 4.92 -24.60
N SER A 438 -0.58 4.50 -23.55
CA SER A 438 -1.95 4.96 -23.28
C SER A 438 -2.02 6.11 -22.26
N THR A 439 -3.24 6.61 -22.02
CA THR A 439 -3.57 7.58 -20.97
C THR A 439 -3.71 6.94 -19.58
N TRP A 440 -3.81 7.75 -18.54
CA TRP A 440 -4.15 7.34 -17.18
C TRP A 440 -5.66 7.44 -16.99
N THR A 441 -6.28 6.33 -16.59
CA THR A 441 -7.68 6.25 -16.19
C THR A 441 -7.78 6.70 -14.74
N THR A 442 -8.55 7.74 -14.49
CA THR A 442 -8.73 8.35 -13.15
C THR A 442 -10.21 8.62 -12.88
N THR A 443 -10.54 9.05 -11.67
CA THR A 443 -11.87 9.57 -11.30
C THR A 443 -12.28 10.80 -12.12
N ALA A 444 -11.30 11.53 -12.66
CA ALA A 444 -11.52 12.66 -13.57
C ALA A 444 -11.58 12.26 -15.07
N GLY A 445 -11.58 10.96 -15.38
CA GLY A 445 -11.59 10.41 -16.74
C GLY A 445 -10.20 9.98 -17.21
N LYS A 446 -10.06 9.77 -18.52
CA LYS A 446 -8.79 9.39 -19.16
C LYS A 446 -7.97 10.63 -19.51
N LEU A 447 -6.76 10.73 -18.97
CA LEU A 447 -5.93 11.92 -19.02
C LEU A 447 -4.49 11.60 -19.44
N THR A 448 -3.81 12.56 -20.05
CA THR A 448 -2.35 12.47 -20.23
C THR A 448 -1.64 12.63 -18.88
N LEU A 449 -0.38 12.21 -18.78
CA LEU A 449 0.40 12.38 -17.56
C LEU A 449 0.49 13.85 -17.12
N ASP A 450 0.71 14.78 -18.07
CA ASP A 450 0.76 16.22 -17.76
C ASP A 450 -0.56 16.73 -17.17
N GLN A 451 -1.69 16.25 -17.69
CA GLN A 451 -3.02 16.61 -17.18
C GLN A 451 -3.27 16.03 -15.79
N VAL A 452 -2.84 14.79 -15.55
CA VAL A 452 -2.90 14.16 -14.23
C VAL A 452 -2.10 14.97 -13.21
N ASN A 453 -0.82 15.23 -13.51
CA ASN A 453 0.07 15.98 -12.64
C ASN A 453 -0.43 17.40 -12.37
N ALA A 454 -0.97 18.09 -13.39
CA ALA A 454 -1.57 19.41 -13.23
C ALA A 454 -2.77 19.39 -12.27
N LYS A 455 -3.70 18.44 -12.47
CA LYS A 455 -4.89 18.32 -11.62
C LYS A 455 -4.55 17.93 -10.18
N ALA A 456 -3.59 17.03 -9.98
CA ALA A 456 -3.14 16.66 -8.64
C ALA A 456 -2.57 17.86 -7.87
N ARG A 457 -1.75 18.69 -8.53
CA ARG A 457 -1.23 19.94 -7.94
C ARG A 457 -2.31 20.97 -7.63
N GLU A 458 -3.43 20.97 -8.35
CA GLU A 458 -4.56 21.86 -8.15
C GLU A 458 -5.51 21.38 -7.04
N LEU A 459 -5.58 20.07 -6.79
CA LEU A 459 -6.50 19.48 -5.82
C LEU A 459 -6.21 19.97 -4.39
N ARG A 460 -7.24 20.45 -3.72
CA ARG A 460 -7.24 20.87 -2.31
C ARG A 460 -8.38 20.14 -1.58
N PRO A 461 -8.17 18.90 -1.11
CA PRO A 461 -9.18 18.19 -0.34
C PRO A 461 -9.44 18.93 0.98
N LEU A 462 -10.70 19.15 1.33
CA LEU A 462 -11.06 19.90 2.54
C LEU A 462 -10.35 19.37 3.81
N PRO A 463 -10.28 18.05 4.07
CA PRO A 463 -9.68 17.53 5.31
C PRO A 463 -8.20 17.84 5.49
N VAL A 464 -7.47 18.18 4.42
CA VAL A 464 -6.03 18.50 4.48
C VAL A 464 -5.74 20.00 4.42
N GLU A 465 -6.76 20.84 4.29
CA GLU A 465 -6.57 22.29 4.36
C GLU A 465 -6.14 22.73 5.78
N PRO A 466 -5.36 23.82 5.92
CA PRO A 466 -4.80 24.23 7.22
C PRO A 466 -5.83 24.42 8.34
N GLU A 467 -7.07 24.78 8.00
CA GLU A 467 -8.17 24.94 8.96
C GLU A 467 -8.66 23.62 9.56
N TYR A 468 -8.53 22.51 8.81
CA TYR A 468 -9.12 21.21 9.17
C TYR A 468 -8.08 20.12 9.45
N ARG A 469 -6.87 20.24 8.88
CA ARG A 469 -5.83 19.20 8.91
C ARG A 469 -5.49 18.66 10.30
N PHE A 470 -5.57 19.51 11.32
CA PHE A 470 -5.22 19.15 12.70
C PHE A 470 -6.43 18.90 13.61
N LEU A 471 -7.64 18.83 13.04
CA LEU A 471 -8.86 18.44 13.76
C LEU A 471 -8.94 16.91 13.79
N ASP A 472 -8.16 16.29 14.69
CA ASP A 472 -8.18 14.85 14.89
C ASP A 472 -9.44 14.36 15.61
N GLU A 473 -9.64 13.03 15.66
CA GLU A 473 -10.81 12.41 16.29
C GLU A 473 -10.94 12.78 17.78
N ARG A 474 -9.82 13.08 18.46
CA ARG A 474 -9.86 13.50 19.86
C ARG A 474 -10.40 14.92 19.99
N TRP A 475 -9.90 15.84 19.17
CA TRP A 475 -10.35 17.22 19.15
C TRP A 475 -11.81 17.32 18.72
N ILE A 476 -12.23 16.56 17.70
CA ILE A 476 -13.62 16.47 17.24
C ILE A 476 -14.54 16.05 18.39
N LYS A 477 -14.16 15.00 19.12
CA LYS A 477 -14.92 14.51 20.28
C LYS A 477 -15.09 15.56 21.39
N ASP A 478 -14.04 16.35 21.64
CA ASP A 478 -14.03 17.36 22.69
C ASP A 478 -14.69 18.68 22.23
N ASN A 479 -14.94 18.86 20.92
CA ASN A 479 -15.54 20.07 20.33
C ASN A 479 -16.68 19.75 19.34
N PRO A 480 -17.70 18.95 19.71
CA PRO A 480 -18.70 18.43 18.78
C PRO A 480 -19.58 19.52 18.15
N ASP A 481 -19.73 20.67 18.82
CA ASP A 481 -20.55 21.80 18.37
C ASP A 481 -19.76 22.85 17.55
N ASP A 482 -18.44 22.65 17.33
CA ASP A 482 -17.65 23.57 16.53
C ASP A 482 -18.08 23.49 15.05
N PRO A 483 -18.36 24.62 14.37
CA PRO A 483 -18.81 24.62 12.98
C PRO A 483 -17.88 23.89 12.00
N ARG A 484 -16.58 23.81 12.32
CA ARG A 484 -15.59 23.11 11.47
C ARG A 484 -15.77 21.59 11.53
N VAL A 485 -16.25 21.05 12.65
CA VAL A 485 -16.60 19.62 12.75
C VAL A 485 -17.78 19.32 11.84
N ASP A 486 -18.85 20.11 11.92
CA ASP A 486 -20.01 19.95 11.04
C ASP A 486 -19.62 20.08 9.56
N ALA A 487 -18.75 21.03 9.21
CA ALA A 487 -18.22 21.20 7.86
C ALA A 487 -17.47 19.94 7.36
N LEU A 488 -16.58 19.35 8.17
CA LEU A 488 -15.87 18.12 7.82
C LEU A 488 -16.82 16.96 7.55
N TYR A 489 -17.80 16.75 8.44
CA TYR A 489 -18.77 15.67 8.30
C TYR A 489 -19.66 15.88 7.07
N ARG A 490 -20.21 17.09 6.87
CA ARG A 490 -21.01 17.43 5.68
C ARG A 490 -20.22 17.23 4.39
N HIS A 491 -18.94 17.61 4.39
CA HIS A 491 -18.07 17.42 3.25
C HIS A 491 -17.93 15.95 2.89
N THR A 492 -17.61 15.08 3.85
CA THR A 492 -17.50 13.63 3.58
C THR A 492 -18.86 13.01 3.20
N GLN A 493 -19.95 13.47 3.80
CA GLN A 493 -21.31 12.96 3.56
C GLN A 493 -21.95 13.47 2.26
N ARG A 494 -21.35 14.42 1.53
CA ARG A 494 -21.99 15.14 0.40
C ARG A 494 -22.48 14.24 -0.74
N THR A 495 -21.84 13.09 -0.93
CA THR A 495 -22.19 12.08 -1.94
C THR A 495 -22.95 10.89 -1.36
N SER A 496 -23.18 10.87 -0.04
CA SER A 496 -23.85 9.76 0.64
C SER A 496 -25.33 9.69 0.27
N ARG A 497 -25.86 8.47 0.14
CA ARG A 497 -27.29 8.24 -0.14
C ARG A 497 -28.15 8.57 1.07
N LEU A 498 -27.66 8.27 2.29
CA LEU A 498 -28.45 8.41 3.53
C LEU A 498 -27.99 9.54 4.45
N LEU A 499 -26.72 9.94 4.37
CA LEU A 499 -26.13 10.92 5.28
C LEU A 499 -25.97 12.32 4.70
N LYS A 500 -26.30 12.52 3.41
CA LYS A 500 -26.21 13.85 2.81
C LYS A 500 -26.96 14.87 3.66
N ASP A 501 -26.28 15.97 3.97
CA ASP A 501 -26.76 17.09 4.78
C ASP A 501 -27.04 16.77 6.27
N ARG A 502 -26.65 15.60 6.79
CA ARG A 502 -26.81 15.28 8.22
C ARG A 502 -25.82 16.02 9.11
N GLY A 503 -24.56 16.11 8.67
CA GLY A 503 -23.49 16.75 9.43
C GLY A 503 -22.96 15.88 10.57
N ALA A 504 -22.38 16.54 11.57
CA ALA A 504 -21.77 15.88 12.72
C ALA A 504 -22.80 15.41 13.77
N GLY A 505 -22.34 14.61 14.73
CA GLY A 505 -23.12 14.23 15.92
C GLY A 505 -23.96 12.97 15.81
N LEU A 506 -24.00 12.32 14.64
CA LEU A 506 -24.60 11.00 14.49
C LEU A 506 -23.80 9.97 15.28
N ARG A 507 -24.50 9.09 16.01
CA ARG A 507 -23.94 7.89 16.61
C ARG A 507 -24.13 6.71 15.67
N ARG A 508 -23.39 5.62 15.90
CA ARG A 508 -23.55 4.35 15.19
C ARG A 508 -25.01 3.88 15.14
N ASP A 509 -25.73 3.96 16.26
CA ASP A 509 -27.12 3.51 16.33
C ASP A 509 -28.06 4.44 15.54
N ASP A 510 -27.74 5.73 15.42
CA ASP A 510 -28.48 6.66 14.56
C ASP A 510 -28.26 6.32 13.08
N VAL A 511 -27.02 5.95 12.70
CA VAL A 511 -26.68 5.49 11.35
C VAL A 511 -27.40 4.19 11.01
N GLU A 512 -27.39 3.23 11.93
CA GLU A 512 -28.10 1.95 11.76
C GLU A 512 -29.61 2.17 11.56
N ALA A 513 -30.23 3.05 12.35
CA ALA A 513 -31.65 3.37 12.22
C ALA A 513 -32.04 4.01 10.87
N LEU A 514 -31.08 4.62 10.16
CA LEU A 514 -31.31 5.21 8.83
C LEU A 514 -31.30 4.17 7.70
N ARG A 515 -30.65 3.02 7.89
CA ARG A 515 -30.51 1.97 6.87
C ARG A 515 -31.86 1.30 6.57
N GLY A 516 -32.75 1.25 7.55
CA GLY A 516 -34.06 0.58 7.48
C GLY A 516 -33.98 -0.84 8.00
#